data_AF-A0A7T7HLG4-F1
#
_entry.id   AF-A0A7T7HLG4-F1
#
_cell.length_a   1.000
_cell.length_b   1.000
_cell.length_c   1.000
_cell.angle_alpha   90.00
_cell.angle_beta   90.00
_cell.angle_gamma   90.00
#
_symmetry.space_group_name_H-M   'P 1'
#
loop_
_entity.id
_entity.type
_entity.pdbx_description
1 polymer ?
#
loop_
_entity_poly.entity_id
_entity_poly.type
_entity_poly.pdbx_seq_one_letter_code
_entity_poly.pdbx_strand_id
1 'polypeptide(L)'
;MLAQMGQAFALQPDRPANETIHELKELQIARTALVKDRTRLLNRIKTQALSLTERHSKARLAQIERQLAAIQTEIETRLRGDDGKARKGGSCATPSICLPSSPCASTSRCRKNTRR
;
A
#
# COMPACT_ATOMS: atom_id res chain seq x y z
N MET A 1 32.68 -22.74 3.35
CA MET A 1 33.38 -21.79 2.47
C MET A 1 32.42 -20.71 1.95
N LEU A 2 31.67 -20.05 2.84
CA LEU A 2 30.71 -18.98 2.51
C LEU A 2 30.97 -17.69 3.31
N ALA A 3 31.50 -17.81 4.53
CA ALA A 3 31.87 -16.69 5.38
C ALA A 3 32.99 -15.79 4.80
N GLN A 4 33.89 -16.36 3.99
CA GLN A 4 35.00 -15.61 3.40
C GLN A 4 34.58 -14.73 2.20
N MET A 5 33.54 -15.13 1.44
CA MET A 5 33.03 -14.32 0.33
C MET A 5 32.24 -13.10 0.82
N GLY A 6 31.67 -13.15 2.04
CA GLY A 6 31.04 -12.00 2.68
C GLY A 6 32.02 -10.93 3.15
N GLN A 7 33.28 -11.29 3.45
CA GLN A 7 34.33 -10.35 3.84
C GLN A 7 34.82 -9.48 2.66
N ALA A 8 34.86 -10.04 1.44
CA ALA A 8 35.26 -9.31 0.24
C ALA A 8 34.25 -8.21 -0.16
N PHE A 9 32.99 -8.33 0.28
CA PHE A 9 31.92 -7.40 -0.06
C PHE A 9 31.60 -6.36 1.03
N ALA A 10 32.30 -6.36 2.18
CA ALA A 10 32.07 -5.41 3.29
C ALA A 10 30.57 -5.09 3.50
N LEU A 11 29.71 -6.10 3.37
CA LEU A 11 28.26 -5.92 3.42
C LEU A 11 27.90 -5.55 4.84
N GLN A 12 27.63 -4.26 5.04
CA GLN A 12 27.03 -3.79 6.28
C GLN A 12 25.68 -4.50 6.42
N PRO A 13 25.41 -5.14 7.58
CA PRO A 13 24.11 -5.71 7.85
C PRO A 13 23.07 -4.60 7.66
N ASP A 14 22.09 -4.85 6.79
CA ASP A 14 21.02 -3.90 6.58
C ASP A 14 20.28 -3.69 7.90
N ARG A 15 19.92 -2.43 8.21
CA ARG A 15 19.26 -2.16 9.48
C ARG A 15 17.94 -2.90 9.51
N PRO A 16 17.59 -3.60 10.61
CA PRO A 16 16.31 -4.28 10.70
C PRO A 16 15.20 -3.24 10.43
N ALA A 17 14.27 -3.59 9.55
CA ALA A 17 13.17 -2.71 9.20
C ALA A 17 12.45 -2.31 10.50
N ASN A 18 12.23 -1.01 10.68
CA ASN A 18 11.54 -0.48 11.85
C ASN A 18 10.21 -1.21 12.05
N GLU A 19 9.89 -1.59 13.29
CA GLU A 19 8.68 -2.34 13.64
C GLU A 19 7.41 -1.70 13.03
N THR A 20 7.35 -0.37 12.97
CA THR A 20 6.25 0.38 12.35
C THR A 20 6.07 0.10 10.86
N ILE A 21 7.16 -0.06 10.10
CA ILE A 21 7.11 -0.40 8.66
C ILE A 21 6.61 -1.82 8.48
N HIS A 22 6.99 -2.74 9.38
CA HIS A 22 6.50 -4.12 9.34
C HIS A 22 5.00 -4.17 9.60
N GLU A 23 4.52 -3.49 10.65
CA GLU A 23 3.10 -3.43 10.97
C GLU A 23 2.25 -2.80 9.84
N LEU A 24 2.73 -1.73 9.22
CA LEU A 24 2.05 -1.13 8.06
C LEU A 24 1.96 -2.09 6.88
N LYS A 25 3.00 -2.91 6.64
CA LYS A 25 2.96 -3.96 5.63
C LYS A 25 1.92 -5.03 5.97
N GLU A 26 1.84 -5.48 7.21
CA GLU A 26 0.82 -6.45 7.65
C GLU A 26 -0.60 -5.91 7.47
N LEU A 27 -0.86 -4.65 7.84
CA LEU A 27 -2.14 -3.99 7.60
C LEU A 27 -2.49 -3.92 6.10
N GLN A 28 -1.50 -3.62 5.26
CA GLN A 28 -1.69 -3.60 3.81
C GLN A 28 -1.98 -5.00 3.25
N ILE A 29 -1.28 -6.04 3.72
CA ILE A 29 -1.55 -7.43 3.34
C ILE A 29 -3.00 -7.80 3.71
N ALA A 30 -3.41 -7.52 4.95
CA ALA A 30 -4.77 -7.77 5.42
C ALA A 30 -5.82 -7.04 4.57
N ARG A 31 -5.59 -5.76 4.22
CA ARG A 31 -6.45 -5.00 3.31
C ARG A 31 -6.60 -5.67 1.95
N THR A 32 -5.49 -6.10 1.33
CA THR A 32 -5.55 -6.75 0.02
C THR A 32 -6.30 -8.08 0.06
N ALA A 33 -6.17 -8.86 1.14
CA ALA A 33 -6.93 -10.08 1.33
C ALA A 33 -8.44 -9.79 1.42
N LEU A 34 -8.84 -8.79 2.21
CA LEU A 34 -10.25 -8.40 2.35
C LEU A 34 -10.85 -7.84 1.04
N VAL A 35 -10.09 -7.11 0.23
CA VAL A 35 -10.55 -6.65 -1.09
C VAL A 35 -10.81 -7.83 -2.02
N LYS A 36 -9.93 -8.85 -2.02
CA LYS A 36 -10.14 -10.08 -2.80
C LYS A 36 -11.40 -10.80 -2.33
N ASP A 37 -11.61 -10.87 -1.02
CA ASP A 37 -12.79 -11.49 -0.42
C ASP A 37 -14.08 -10.74 -0.78
N ARG A 38 -14.06 -9.41 -0.79
CA ARG A 38 -15.17 -8.56 -1.24
C ARG A 38 -15.57 -8.90 -2.67
N THR A 39 -14.61 -8.92 -3.59
CA THR A 39 -14.86 -9.22 -5.01
C THR A 39 -15.39 -10.65 -5.18
N ARG A 40 -14.81 -11.62 -4.46
CA ARG A 40 -15.27 -13.01 -4.48
C ARG A 40 -16.73 -13.14 -4.02
N LEU A 41 -17.12 -12.45 -2.95
CA LEU A 41 -18.51 -12.48 -2.47
C LEU A 41 -19.48 -11.80 -3.42
N LEU A 42 -19.11 -10.65 -4.00
CA LEU A 42 -19.93 -9.98 -5.01
C LEU A 42 -20.20 -10.89 -6.21
N ASN A 43 -19.18 -11.62 -6.67
CA ASN A 43 -19.34 -12.58 -7.76
C ASN A 43 -20.22 -13.77 -7.35
N ARG A 44 -20.09 -14.25 -6.11
CA ARG A 44 -20.88 -15.37 -5.60
C ARG A 44 -22.35 -15.02 -5.39
N ILE A 45 -22.66 -13.79 -4.94
CA ILE A 45 -24.04 -13.31 -4.79
C ILE A 45 -24.77 -13.33 -6.14
N LYS A 46 -24.08 -13.00 -7.24
CA LYS A 46 -24.67 -13.03 -8.60
C LYS A 46 -25.05 -14.42 -9.08
N THR A 47 -24.37 -15.47 -8.60
CA THR A 47 -24.58 -16.86 -9.05
C THR A 47 -25.39 -17.70 -8.06
N GLN A 48 -25.67 -17.19 -6.87
CA GLN A 48 -26.45 -17.91 -5.85
C GLN A 48 -27.94 -17.95 -6.23
N ALA A 49 -28.49 -19.16 -6.30
CA ALA A 49 -29.93 -19.36 -6.51
C ALA A 49 -30.76 -19.37 -5.21
N LEU A 50 -30.12 -19.65 -4.07
CA LEU A 50 -30.79 -19.80 -2.78
C LEU A 50 -30.77 -18.49 -1.97
N SER A 51 -31.96 -17.94 -1.71
CA SER A 51 -32.17 -16.67 -1.01
C SER A 51 -31.55 -16.61 0.38
N LEU A 52 -31.52 -17.72 1.13
CA LEU A 52 -30.89 -17.79 2.45
C LEU A 52 -29.37 -17.56 2.36
N THR A 53 -28.71 -18.25 1.44
CA THR A 53 -27.25 -18.13 1.25
C THR A 53 -26.85 -16.77 0.71
N GLU A 54 -27.70 -16.17 -0.12
CA GLU A 54 -27.53 -14.80 -0.61
C GLU A 54 -27.58 -13.79 0.55
N ARG A 55 -28.54 -13.92 1.48
CA ARG A 55 -28.63 -13.08 2.68
C ARG A 55 -27.38 -13.19 3.55
N HIS A 56 -26.88 -14.41 3.76
CA HIS A 56 -25.64 -14.62 4.51
C HIS A 56 -24.43 -13.99 3.80
N SER A 57 -24.32 -14.16 2.48
CA SER A 57 -23.25 -13.53 1.69
C SER A 57 -23.31 -12.00 1.72
N LYS A 58 -24.51 -11.40 1.70
CA LYS A 58 -24.71 -9.95 1.89
C LYS A 58 -24.31 -9.47 3.28
N ALA A 59 -24.68 -10.21 4.34
CA ALA A 59 -24.26 -9.88 5.70
C ALA A 59 -22.73 -9.94 5.86
N ARG A 60 -22.09 -10.95 5.27
CA ARG A 60 -20.63 -11.06 5.25
C ARG A 60 -19.97 -9.94 4.45
N LEU A 61 -20.57 -9.53 3.33
CA LEU A 61 -20.08 -8.39 2.54
C LEU A 61 -20.08 -7.10 3.38
N ALA A 62 -21.18 -6.82 4.09
CA ALA A 62 -21.27 -5.65 4.97
C ALA A 62 -20.23 -5.69 6.11
N GLN A 63 -19.95 -6.86 6.66
CA GLN A 63 -18.89 -7.03 7.66
C GLN A 63 -17.50 -6.70 7.07
N ILE A 64 -17.19 -7.19 5.87
CA ILE A 64 -15.91 -6.92 5.20
C ILE A 64 -15.75 -5.43 4.91
N GLU A 65 -16.83 -4.74 4.50
CA GLU A 65 -16.78 -3.30 4.27
C GLU A 65 -16.47 -2.51 5.54
N ARG A 66 -17.03 -2.92 6.69
CA ARG A 66 -16.68 -2.34 8.00
C ARG A 66 -15.22 -2.62 8.37
N GLN A 67 -14.73 -3.83 8.12
CA GLN A 67 -13.33 -4.19 8.37
C GLN A 67 -12.36 -3.39 7.49
N LEU A 68 -12.69 -3.20 6.20
CA LEU A 68 -11.90 -2.37 5.30
C LEU A 68 -11.84 -0.91 5.77
N ALA A 69 -12.96 -0.35 6.23
CA ALA A 69 -12.99 0.99 6.81
C ALA A 69 -12.10 1.08 8.06
N ALA A 70 -12.19 0.11 8.97
CA ALA A 70 -11.37 0.07 10.18
C ALA A 70 -9.87 -0.02 9.88
N ILE A 71 -9.45 -0.88 8.94
CA ILE A 71 -8.05 -0.97 8.53
C ILE A 71 -7.58 0.33 7.88
N GLN A 72 -8.41 0.95 7.05
CA GLN A 72 -8.07 2.23 6.42
C GLN A 72 -7.85 3.34 7.46
N THR A 73 -8.73 3.44 8.46
CA THR A 73 -8.56 4.40 9.56
C THR A 73 -7.32 4.13 10.40
N GLU A 74 -6.96 2.86 10.60
CA GLU A 74 -5.77 2.47 11.35
C GLU A 74 -4.49 2.84 10.60
N ILE A 75 -4.43 2.55 9.29
CA ILE A 75 -3.31 2.94 8.42
C ILE A 75 -3.11 4.46 8.46
N GLU A 76 -4.18 5.24 8.28
CA GLU A 76 -4.10 6.70 8.31
C GLU A 76 -3.65 7.25 9.68
N THR A 77 -4.08 6.61 10.77
CA THR A 77 -3.69 7.00 12.13
C THR A 77 -2.20 6.75 12.36
N ARG A 78 -1.67 5.61 11.89
CA ARG A 78 -0.24 5.30 11.98
C ARG A 78 0.61 6.21 11.11
N LEU A 79 0.19 6.49 9.88
CA LEU A 79 0.88 7.43 9.00
C LEU A 79 0.99 8.83 9.63
N ARG A 80 -0.10 9.36 10.19
CA ARG A 80 -0.07 10.64 10.92
C ARG A 80 0.86 10.64 12.13
N GLY A 81 0.98 9.50 12.83
CA GLY A 81 1.91 9.32 13.94
C GLY A 81 3.39 9.29 13.50
N ASP A 82 3.67 8.79 12.30
CA ASP A 82 5.03 8.66 11.74
C ASP A 82 5.50 9.91 10.97
N ASP A 83 4.59 10.79 10.51
CA ASP A 83 4.94 12.10 9.92
C ASP A 83 5.80 12.97 10.87
N GLY A 84 5.66 12.76 12.18
CA GLY A 84 6.52 13.38 13.21
C GLY A 84 7.94 12.77 13.31
N LYS A 85 8.15 11.56 12.80
CA LYS A 85 9.43 10.81 12.83
C LYS A 85 10.21 10.91 11.52
N ALA A 86 9.55 11.27 10.41
CA ALA A 86 10.13 11.33 9.07
C ALA A 86 11.24 12.41 8.88
N ARG A 87 11.45 13.32 9.85
CA ARG A 87 12.56 14.30 9.80
C ARG A 87 13.91 13.79 10.33
N LYS A 88 13.99 12.56 10.87
CA LYS A 88 15.26 11.94 11.31
C LYS A 88 15.61 10.74 10.44
N GLY A 89 15.93 10.98 9.18
CA GLY A 89 16.26 9.87 8.29
C GLY A 89 16.67 10.30 6.88
N GLY A 90 17.57 11.27 6.76
CA GLY A 90 18.36 11.38 5.54
C GLY A 90 19.25 10.15 5.41
N SER A 91 18.80 9.12 4.70
CA SER A 91 19.69 8.12 4.12
C SER A 91 19.34 7.97 2.64
N CYS A 92 19.86 8.90 1.87
CA CYS A 92 20.20 8.66 0.48
C CYS A 92 21.26 7.55 0.46
N ALA A 93 20.97 6.43 -0.21
CA ALA A 93 21.91 5.66 -1.05
C ALA A 93 21.38 4.24 -1.29
N THR A 94 20.53 4.08 -2.30
CA THR A 94 20.59 2.90 -3.16
C THR A 94 21.19 3.34 -4.49
N PRO A 95 22.49 3.12 -4.73
CA PRO A 95 23.11 3.48 -5.99
C PRO A 95 22.86 2.34 -6.98
N SER A 96 21.69 2.28 -7.61
CA SER A 96 21.53 1.44 -8.83
C SER A 96 20.29 1.68 -9.67
N ILE A 97 19.30 2.46 -9.25
CA ILE A 97 18.13 2.72 -10.10
C ILE A 97 17.83 4.23 -10.12
N CYS A 98 18.75 4.97 -10.74
CA CYS A 98 18.37 6.16 -11.49
C CYS A 98 17.79 5.68 -12.83
N LEU A 99 16.48 5.50 -12.89
CA LEU A 99 15.76 5.51 -14.16
C LEU A 99 15.40 6.97 -14.47
N PRO A 100 15.80 7.54 -15.63
CA PRO A 100 15.46 8.89 -15.98
C PRO A 100 14.04 8.90 -16.57
N SER A 101 13.05 9.25 -15.76
CA SER A 101 11.74 9.70 -16.23
C SER A 101 11.18 10.62 -15.14
N SER A 102 11.06 11.94 -15.30
CA SER A 102 11.03 12.83 -16.45
C SER A 102 11.32 14.25 -15.93
N PRO A 103 11.66 15.25 -16.77
CA PRO A 103 12.09 16.56 -16.30
C PRO A 103 10.94 17.37 -15.70
N CYS A 104 11.24 18.06 -14.59
CA CYS A 104 10.46 19.20 -14.13
C CYS A 104 10.52 20.34 -15.17
N ALA A 105 9.36 20.94 -15.40
CA ALA A 105 9.10 22.32 -15.78
C ALA A 105 9.65 22.86 -17.12
N SER A 106 8.73 23.19 -18.04
CA SER A 106 8.77 24.52 -18.67
C SER A 106 7.38 25.00 -19.09
N THR A 107 7.09 26.21 -18.64
CA THR A 107 6.09 27.14 -19.11
C THR A 107 6.03 27.26 -20.64
N SER A 108 4.86 27.11 -21.24
CA SER A 108 4.28 28.06 -22.18
C SER A 108 3.04 27.47 -22.87
N ARG A 109 1.91 28.17 -22.76
CA ARG A 109 1.00 28.56 -23.87
C ARG A 109 -0.42 28.73 -23.35
N CYS A 110 -0.62 29.93 -22.82
CA CYS A 110 -1.92 30.61 -22.77
C CYS A 110 -2.62 30.48 -24.13
N ARG A 111 -3.72 29.73 -24.19
CA ARG A 111 -4.61 29.70 -25.35
C ARG A 111 -5.93 30.35 -24.93
N LYS A 112 -6.01 31.67 -25.17
CA LYS A 112 -7.28 32.39 -25.22
C LYS A 112 -8.22 31.65 -26.17
N ASN A 113 -9.38 31.21 -25.71
CA ASN A 113 -10.53 31.04 -26.61
C ASN A 113 -11.82 31.32 -25.86
N THR A 114 -12.13 32.61 -25.79
CA THR A 114 -13.49 33.13 -25.76
C THR A 114 -14.24 32.64 -27.00
N ARG A 115 -15.29 31.83 -26.82
CA ARG A 115 -16.46 31.72 -27.71
C ARG A 115 -17.50 30.76 -27.09
N ARG A 116 -18.39 31.31 -26.27
CA ARG A 116 -19.84 31.33 -26.51
C ARG A 116 -20.51 32.23 -25.48
#